data_AF-A0ABD1EC52-F1
#
_entry.id   AF-A0ABD1EC52-F1
#
_cell.length_a   1.000
_cell.length_b   1.000
_cell.length_c   1.000
_cell.angle_alpha   90.00
_cell.angle_beta   90.00
_cell.angle_gamma   90.00
#
_symmetry.space_group_name_H-M   'P 1'
#
loop_
_entity.id
_entity.type
_entity.pdbx_description
1 polymer ?
#
loop_
_entity_poly.entity_id
_entity_poly.type
_entity_poly.pdbx_seq_one_letter_code
_entity_poly.pdbx_strand_id
1 'polypeptide(L)'
;MLFRINPAYLIEKTNRFYNLRSRIKNFHQSNLCQSINHCSKMVTLHGRALHFVFKIPDRKNTMNFYRKVLGMKVFRHEEFSEGCEAQCNGAYDGRWSKTMIGYGDEDENFVIELTYNYGVNHYEKGNDFLSITIQDGEILKRARELNWPIKAGNILEAPGGYEYHIVDGPVPSDREPILKVTLGSSDLSRSINYWNGILGLKLYEKSDQEASFGFSDKATRIELKSVGGPVERRQAYGRIAFSIPYAEQEPLSDHITKNKQTILTPLLRLPTPGKQTVRVLILADPDGHEICFVEDEGYRKLSEPDFESEKVLDLQIQKDKS
;
A
#
# COMPACT_ATOMS: atom_id res chain seq x y z
N MET A 1 57.89 78.38 35.88
CA MET A 1 58.96 77.86 35.02
C MET A 1 58.71 76.37 34.86
N LEU A 2 58.42 75.96 33.63
CA LEU A 2 58.08 74.59 33.24
C LEU A 2 59.27 73.64 33.43
N PHE A 3 59.05 72.46 34.00
CA PHE A 3 59.76 71.27 33.57
C PHE A 3 58.77 70.11 33.41
N ARG A 4 58.62 69.70 32.14
CA ARG A 4 57.90 68.52 31.67
C ARG A 4 58.69 67.28 32.06
N ILE A 5 58.00 66.26 32.57
CA ILE A 5 58.51 64.89 32.62
C ILE A 5 57.57 63.98 31.82
N ASN A 6 58.21 63.07 31.09
CA ASN A 6 57.80 62.30 29.94
C ASN A 6 56.89 61.09 30.32
N PRO A 7 55.74 60.85 29.67
CA PRO A 7 54.76 59.84 30.10
C PRO A 7 55.02 58.41 29.58
N ALA A 8 56.29 58.00 29.44
CA ALA A 8 56.66 56.70 28.86
C ALA A 8 57.12 55.63 29.87
N TYR A 9 56.87 55.80 31.17
CA TYR A 9 57.38 54.86 32.20
C TYR A 9 56.33 54.32 33.19
N LEU A 10 55.03 54.49 32.89
CA LEU A 10 53.93 53.98 33.72
C LEU A 10 52.88 53.15 32.95
N ILE A 11 53.24 52.66 31.75
CA ILE A 11 52.43 51.72 30.95
C ILE A 11 53.29 50.48 30.61
N GLU A 12 53.92 49.87 31.61
CA GLU A 12 54.53 48.53 31.47
C GLU A 12 54.15 47.56 32.60
N LYS A 13 53.20 47.95 33.46
CA LYS A 13 52.62 47.07 34.50
C LYS A 13 51.12 46.84 34.41
N THR A 14 50.50 47.20 33.29
CA THR A 14 49.08 46.90 32.99
C THR A 14 48.85 45.96 31.80
N ASN A 15 49.92 45.47 31.16
CA ASN A 15 49.85 44.49 30.05
C ASN A 15 50.28 43.05 30.40
N ARG A 16 50.48 42.73 31.69
CA ARG A 16 50.69 41.34 32.16
C ARG A 16 49.53 40.73 32.94
N PHE A 17 48.37 41.37 32.95
CA PHE A 17 47.13 40.80 33.53
C PHE A 17 45.98 40.62 32.52
N TYR A 18 46.19 40.95 31.25
CA TYR A 18 45.24 40.68 30.17
C TYR A 18 45.66 39.57 29.19
N ASN A 19 46.68 38.77 29.55
CA ASN A 19 47.12 37.62 28.75
C ASN A 19 47.24 36.31 29.56
N LEU A 20 46.47 36.18 30.64
CA LEU A 20 46.30 34.92 31.38
C LEU A 20 44.82 34.55 31.61
N ARG A 21 43.92 35.05 30.77
CA ARG A 21 42.50 34.62 30.68
C ARG A 21 42.10 34.08 29.30
N SER A 22 43.06 33.94 28.38
CA SER A 22 42.85 33.44 27.01
C SER A 22 43.52 32.08 26.71
N ARG A 23 44.07 31.38 27.72
CA ARG A 23 44.78 30.11 27.46
C ARG A 23 44.64 28.98 28.49
N ILE A 24 43.68 29.05 29.41
CA ILE A 24 43.29 27.91 30.27
C ILE A 24 41.76 27.82 30.32
N LYS A 25 41.16 27.46 29.19
CA LYS A 25 39.83 26.81 29.08
C LYS A 25 39.84 25.83 27.90
N ASN A 26 40.94 25.08 27.79
CA ASN A 26 40.99 23.86 26.99
C ASN A 26 41.19 22.72 27.98
N PHE A 27 40.12 21.97 28.19
CA PHE A 27 39.97 20.63 28.75
C PHE A 27 38.70 20.60 29.62
N HIS A 28 37.72 19.84 29.15
CA HIS A 28 36.34 19.67 29.67
C HIS A 28 35.30 20.73 29.31
N GLN A 29 34.81 20.64 28.08
CA GLN A 29 33.39 20.36 27.79
C GLN A 29 33.23 20.33 26.27
N SER A 30 33.52 19.16 25.70
CA SER A 30 33.04 18.78 24.39
C SER A 30 31.52 18.59 24.43
N ASN A 31 30.88 18.92 23.32
CA ASN A 31 29.53 18.54 22.91
C ASN A 31 28.35 19.26 23.59
N LEU A 32 27.99 20.44 23.11
CA LEU A 32 26.60 20.90 23.20
C LEU A 32 26.32 22.06 22.21
N CYS A 33 26.27 21.73 20.92
CA CYS A 33 25.49 22.42 19.87
C CYS A 33 25.91 21.89 18.50
N GLN A 34 25.47 20.67 18.17
CA GLN A 34 25.13 20.36 16.79
C GLN A 34 23.62 20.29 16.78
N SER A 35 22.99 21.34 16.24
CA SER A 35 21.60 21.32 15.85
C SER A 35 21.38 20.08 14.99
N ILE A 36 20.55 19.18 15.48
CA ILE A 36 20.13 17.98 14.78
C ILE A 36 19.28 18.43 13.58
N ASN A 37 19.93 18.73 12.46
CA ASN A 37 19.31 18.60 11.14
C ASN A 37 19.21 17.10 10.85
N HIS A 38 18.33 16.40 11.56
CA HIS A 38 17.84 15.10 11.12
C HIS A 38 16.65 15.36 10.20
N CYS A 39 16.91 15.99 9.05
CA CYS A 39 16.07 15.75 7.91
C CYS A 39 16.30 14.28 7.57
N SER A 40 15.46 13.39 8.10
CA SER A 40 15.32 12.04 7.60
C SER A 40 15.22 12.20 6.08
N LYS A 41 16.20 11.72 5.31
CA LYS A 41 16.01 11.62 3.86
C LYS A 41 14.73 10.81 3.69
N MET A 42 13.68 11.44 3.16
CA MET A 42 12.47 10.72 2.79
C MET A 42 12.88 9.61 1.85
N VAL A 43 12.38 8.39 2.08
CA VAL A 43 12.53 7.35 1.07
C VAL A 43 11.69 7.80 -0.11
N THR A 44 12.33 7.99 -1.26
CA THR A 44 11.62 8.20 -2.52
C THR A 44 11.38 6.83 -3.11
N LEU A 45 10.12 6.40 -3.14
CA LEU A 45 9.71 5.13 -3.73
C LEU A 45 9.27 5.36 -5.18
N HIS A 46 9.84 4.61 -6.10
CA HIS A 46 9.42 4.60 -7.50
C HIS A 46 8.49 3.41 -7.74
N GLY A 47 7.25 3.51 -7.29
CA GLY A 47 6.34 2.37 -7.29
C GLY A 47 5.16 2.44 -8.26
N ARG A 48 4.38 1.36 -8.26
CA ARG A 48 3.09 1.24 -8.96
C ARG A 48 2.09 0.47 -8.12
N ALA A 49 0.82 0.88 -8.13
CA ALA A 49 -0.27 0.10 -7.54
C ALA A 49 -0.56 -1.12 -8.43
N LEU A 50 -0.60 -2.31 -7.82
CA LEU A 50 -0.72 -3.57 -8.56
C LEU A 50 -2.11 -4.16 -8.44
N HIS A 51 -2.55 -4.42 -7.22
CA HIS A 51 -3.82 -5.07 -6.97
C HIS A 51 -4.31 -4.91 -5.54
N PHE A 52 -5.59 -5.18 -5.35
CA PHE A 52 -6.17 -5.44 -4.04
C PHE A 52 -6.56 -6.91 -3.93
N VAL A 53 -6.21 -7.53 -2.81
CA VAL A 53 -6.51 -8.92 -2.50
C VAL A 53 -7.84 -9.01 -1.77
N PHE A 54 -8.76 -9.83 -2.29
CA PHE A 54 -9.98 -10.22 -1.58
C PHE A 54 -9.97 -11.71 -1.27
N LYS A 55 -10.44 -12.07 -0.08
CA LYS A 55 -10.83 -13.45 0.23
C LYS A 55 -12.26 -13.65 -0.25
N ILE A 56 -12.50 -14.66 -1.07
CA ILE A 56 -13.84 -14.89 -1.64
C ILE A 56 -14.48 -16.14 -1.06
N PRO A 57 -15.75 -16.07 -0.60
CA PRO A 57 -16.44 -17.22 -0.02
C PRO A 57 -17.07 -18.15 -1.06
N ASP A 58 -17.38 -17.62 -2.26
CA ASP A 58 -18.08 -18.34 -3.32
C ASP A 58 -17.44 -18.01 -4.66
N ARG A 59 -16.60 -18.92 -5.16
CA ARG A 59 -15.85 -18.70 -6.40
C ARG A 59 -16.74 -18.66 -7.64
N LYS A 60 -17.84 -19.41 -7.68
CA LYS A 60 -18.74 -19.47 -8.85
C LYS A 60 -19.50 -18.15 -9.02
N ASN A 61 -20.14 -17.68 -7.97
CA ASN A 61 -20.86 -16.41 -8.03
C ASN A 61 -19.90 -15.23 -8.12
N THR A 62 -18.71 -15.34 -7.54
CA THR A 62 -17.65 -14.33 -7.73
C THR A 62 -17.29 -14.24 -9.21
N MET A 63 -16.99 -15.34 -9.90
CA MET A 63 -16.67 -15.28 -11.32
C MET A 63 -17.82 -14.72 -12.17
N ASN A 64 -19.08 -15.02 -11.82
CA ASN A 64 -20.23 -14.39 -12.49
C ASN A 64 -20.22 -12.86 -12.31
N PHE A 65 -19.97 -12.36 -11.10
CA PHE A 65 -19.87 -10.92 -10.84
C PHE A 65 -18.74 -10.28 -11.64
N TYR A 66 -17.50 -10.75 -11.46
CA TYR A 66 -16.34 -10.09 -12.05
C TYR A 66 -16.31 -10.21 -13.58
N ARG A 67 -16.64 -11.38 -14.16
CA ARG A 67 -16.63 -11.55 -15.62
C ARG A 67 -17.85 -10.95 -16.31
N LYS A 68 -19.05 -11.12 -15.76
CA LYS A 68 -20.29 -10.77 -16.47
C LYS A 68 -20.84 -9.41 -16.07
N VAL A 69 -20.80 -9.07 -14.78
CA VAL A 69 -21.31 -7.77 -14.31
C VAL A 69 -20.25 -6.70 -14.52
N LEU A 70 -19.05 -6.89 -13.96
CA LEU A 70 -17.97 -5.92 -14.13
C LEU A 70 -17.35 -5.97 -15.53
N GLY A 71 -17.41 -7.10 -16.24
CA GLY A 71 -16.84 -7.22 -17.59
C GLY A 71 -15.32 -7.42 -17.60
N MET A 72 -14.75 -7.87 -16.48
CA MET A 72 -13.32 -8.11 -16.34
C MET A 72 -12.90 -9.46 -16.95
N LYS A 73 -11.61 -9.60 -17.24
CA LYS A 73 -10.99 -10.81 -17.79
C LYS A 73 -10.00 -11.43 -16.81
N VAL A 74 -9.94 -12.75 -16.77
CA VAL A 74 -8.92 -13.48 -16.02
C VAL A 74 -7.60 -13.41 -16.78
N PHE A 75 -6.54 -13.00 -16.11
CA PHE A 75 -5.19 -12.94 -16.69
C PHE A 75 -4.35 -14.14 -16.30
N ARG A 76 -4.49 -14.62 -15.06
CA ARG A 76 -3.84 -15.85 -14.59
C ARG A 76 -4.58 -16.43 -13.39
N HIS A 77 -4.44 -17.74 -13.23
CA HIS A 77 -5.00 -18.51 -12.14
C HIS A 77 -3.95 -19.51 -11.64
N GLU A 78 -3.80 -19.60 -10.33
CA GLU A 78 -2.90 -20.55 -9.69
C GLU A 78 -3.62 -21.35 -8.59
N GLU A 79 -3.31 -22.64 -8.49
CA GLU A 79 -3.80 -23.55 -7.46
C GLU A 79 -2.63 -23.95 -6.55
N PHE A 80 -2.86 -23.87 -5.24
CA PHE A 80 -1.84 -24.12 -4.22
C PHE A 80 -2.32 -25.20 -3.25
N SER A 81 -1.47 -26.19 -2.97
CA SER A 81 -1.76 -27.27 -2.04
C SER A 81 -1.53 -26.92 -0.57
N GLU A 82 -0.72 -25.90 -0.31
CA GLU A 82 -0.27 -25.50 1.04
C GLU A 82 -0.48 -24.00 1.25
N GLY A 83 -0.62 -23.60 2.52
CA GLY A 83 -0.72 -22.20 2.91
C GLY A 83 0.49 -21.37 2.46
N CYS A 84 0.28 -20.08 2.24
CA CYS A 84 1.34 -19.19 1.78
C CYS A 84 2.19 -18.69 2.96
N GLU A 85 3.52 -18.76 2.85
CA GLU A 85 4.45 -18.24 3.88
C GLU A 85 4.26 -16.74 4.17
N ALA A 86 3.87 -15.97 3.15
CA ALA A 86 3.52 -14.54 3.28
C ALA A 86 2.05 -14.30 3.69
N GLN A 87 1.35 -15.35 4.09
CA GLN A 87 -0.05 -15.33 4.48
C GLN A 87 -0.95 -14.65 3.45
N CYS A 88 -0.62 -14.80 2.16
CA CYS A 88 -1.41 -14.23 1.06
C CYS A 88 -2.87 -14.72 1.08
N ASN A 89 -3.11 -15.93 1.61
CA ASN A 89 -4.42 -16.50 1.77
C ASN A 89 -5.03 -16.31 3.17
N GLY A 90 -4.33 -15.62 4.08
CA GLY A 90 -4.69 -15.43 5.49
C GLY A 90 -4.09 -16.51 6.39
N ALA A 91 -4.69 -16.70 7.57
CA ALA A 91 -4.26 -17.68 8.58
C ALA A 91 -4.78 -19.11 8.30
N TYR A 92 -4.85 -19.51 7.02
CA TYR A 92 -5.44 -20.79 6.60
C TYR A 92 -4.37 -21.70 5.98
N ASP A 93 -4.28 -22.94 6.47
CA ASP A 93 -3.22 -23.89 6.06
C ASP A 93 -3.67 -24.89 4.96
N GLY A 94 -4.90 -24.75 4.48
CA GLY A 94 -5.49 -25.64 3.49
C GLY A 94 -5.16 -25.29 2.04
N ARG A 95 -5.66 -26.11 1.12
CA ARG A 95 -5.64 -25.82 -0.31
C ARG A 95 -6.33 -24.47 -0.57
N TRP A 96 -5.78 -23.68 -1.47
CA TRP A 96 -6.34 -22.41 -1.89
C TRP A 96 -6.02 -22.14 -3.36
N SER A 97 -6.64 -21.12 -3.92
CA SER A 97 -6.36 -20.66 -5.26
C SER A 97 -6.29 -19.14 -5.32
N LYS A 98 -5.55 -18.65 -6.30
CA LYS A 98 -5.39 -17.24 -6.63
C LYS A 98 -5.88 -17.01 -8.05
N THR A 99 -6.65 -15.95 -8.27
CA THR A 99 -7.10 -15.55 -9.61
C THR A 99 -6.91 -14.06 -9.78
N MET A 100 -6.17 -13.65 -10.80
CA MET A 100 -5.97 -12.25 -11.15
C MET A 100 -6.94 -11.85 -12.25
N ILE A 101 -7.75 -10.83 -11.98
CA ILE A 101 -8.83 -10.40 -12.87
C ILE A 101 -8.92 -8.88 -12.93
N GLY A 102 -9.06 -8.32 -14.13
CA GLY A 102 -9.08 -6.88 -14.34
C GLY A 102 -9.49 -6.48 -15.76
N TYR A 103 -9.19 -5.23 -16.13
CA TYR A 103 -9.50 -4.69 -17.46
C TYR A 103 -8.30 -4.68 -18.43
N GLY A 104 -7.09 -4.91 -17.91
CA GLY A 104 -5.85 -5.00 -18.66
C GLY A 104 -4.82 -5.82 -17.88
N ASP A 105 -3.70 -6.15 -18.52
CA ASP A 105 -2.65 -6.96 -17.88
C ASP A 105 -2.04 -6.26 -16.66
N GLU A 106 -1.47 -7.07 -15.77
CA GLU A 106 -0.90 -6.64 -14.51
C GLU A 106 0.38 -5.80 -14.65
N ASP A 107 0.98 -5.72 -15.84
CA ASP A 107 2.22 -4.99 -16.07
C ASP A 107 1.98 -3.48 -16.11
N GLU A 108 0.81 -3.08 -16.58
CA GLU A 108 0.40 -1.67 -16.70
C GLU A 108 -0.87 -1.30 -15.94
N ASN A 109 -1.66 -2.27 -15.47
CA ASN A 109 -2.99 -2.02 -14.87
C ASN A 109 -3.07 -2.48 -13.41
N PHE A 110 -3.95 -1.84 -12.64
CA PHE A 110 -4.42 -2.37 -11.38
C PHE A 110 -5.42 -3.50 -11.63
N VAL A 111 -5.27 -4.61 -10.92
CA VAL A 111 -6.19 -5.75 -11.01
C VAL A 111 -6.71 -6.14 -9.63
N ILE A 112 -7.61 -7.12 -9.61
CA ILE A 112 -8.12 -7.71 -8.38
C ILE A 112 -7.51 -9.09 -8.22
N GLU A 113 -6.89 -9.34 -7.08
CA GLU A 113 -6.44 -10.67 -6.68
C GLU A 113 -7.55 -11.34 -5.86
N LEU A 114 -8.07 -12.45 -6.36
CA LEU A 114 -9.13 -13.22 -5.71
C LEU A 114 -8.55 -14.49 -5.09
N THR A 115 -8.58 -14.54 -3.76
CA THR A 115 -8.12 -15.68 -2.98
C THR A 115 -9.31 -16.52 -2.52
N TYR A 116 -9.38 -17.76 -3.00
CA TYR A 116 -10.37 -18.73 -2.57
C TYR A 116 -9.72 -19.82 -1.73
N ASN A 117 -10.12 -19.94 -0.47
CA ASN A 117 -9.67 -21.02 0.41
C ASN A 117 -10.71 -22.14 0.38
N TYR A 118 -10.29 -23.37 0.02
CA TYR A 118 -11.22 -24.48 -0.10
C TYR A 118 -11.85 -24.82 1.26
N GLY A 119 -13.18 -24.99 1.27
CA GLY A 119 -13.94 -25.28 2.50
C GLY A 119 -14.22 -24.07 3.40
N VAL A 120 -13.81 -22.85 3.02
CA VAL A 120 -14.11 -21.61 3.76
C VAL A 120 -15.13 -20.80 2.96
N ASN A 121 -16.38 -20.81 3.42
CA ASN A 121 -17.52 -20.19 2.73
C ASN A 121 -18.04 -18.91 3.40
N HIS A 122 -17.34 -18.41 4.41
CA HIS A 122 -17.67 -17.16 5.09
C HIS A 122 -16.42 -16.48 5.63
N TYR A 123 -16.39 -15.15 5.51
CA TYR A 123 -15.43 -14.28 6.15
C TYR A 123 -16.18 -13.15 6.83
N GLU A 124 -16.02 -13.01 8.15
CA GLU A 124 -16.61 -11.89 8.88
C GLU A 124 -16.04 -10.56 8.35
N LYS A 125 -16.92 -9.68 7.89
CA LYS A 125 -16.56 -8.34 7.41
C LYS A 125 -16.32 -7.36 8.55
N GLY A 126 -15.30 -6.54 8.37
CA GLY A 126 -15.03 -5.37 9.19
C GLY A 126 -15.57 -4.07 8.60
N ASN A 127 -15.03 -2.95 9.08
CA ASN A 127 -15.18 -1.60 8.51
C ASN A 127 -13.87 -1.08 7.89
N ASP A 128 -12.91 -1.98 7.64
CA ASP A 128 -11.58 -1.70 7.11
C ASP A 128 -11.58 -1.46 5.60
N PHE A 129 -12.20 -2.35 4.82
CA PHE A 129 -12.44 -2.13 3.40
C PHE A 129 -13.81 -1.46 3.19
N LEU A 130 -13.82 -0.34 2.47
CA LEU A 130 -15.06 0.40 2.20
C LEU A 130 -15.56 0.17 0.78
N SER A 131 -14.72 0.39 -0.24
CA SER A 131 -15.13 0.19 -1.64
C SER A 131 -13.98 0.16 -2.63
N ILE A 132 -14.27 -0.35 -3.84
CA ILE A 132 -13.52 -0.03 -5.05
C ILE A 132 -14.39 0.88 -5.93
N THR A 133 -13.82 1.98 -6.42
CA THR A 133 -14.51 2.87 -7.38
C THR A 133 -14.07 2.56 -8.81
N ILE A 134 -15.03 2.35 -9.70
CA ILE A 134 -14.80 2.06 -11.13
C ILE A 134 -15.59 3.04 -11.99
N GLN A 135 -14.97 3.58 -13.04
CA GLN A 135 -15.66 4.36 -14.06
C GLN A 135 -15.90 3.53 -15.32
N ASP A 136 -17.12 3.03 -15.47
CA ASP A 136 -17.65 2.40 -16.68
C ASP A 136 -19.19 2.30 -16.56
N GLY A 137 -19.91 3.13 -17.31
CA GLY A 137 -21.37 3.12 -17.35
C GLY A 137 -21.97 1.83 -17.91
N GLU A 138 -21.21 1.05 -18.69
CA GLU A 138 -21.67 -0.25 -19.19
C GLU A 138 -21.82 -1.30 -18.07
N ILE A 139 -21.10 -1.15 -16.95
CA ILE A 139 -21.27 -2.02 -15.77
C ILE A 139 -22.71 -1.96 -15.26
N LEU A 140 -23.30 -0.76 -15.18
CA LEU A 140 -24.67 -0.59 -14.71
C LEU A 140 -25.69 -1.19 -15.69
N LYS A 141 -25.40 -1.17 -17.00
CA LYS A 141 -26.25 -1.83 -18.00
C LYS A 141 -26.19 -3.35 -17.85
N ARG A 142 -24.98 -3.92 -17.79
CA ARG A 142 -24.76 -5.36 -17.55
C ARG A 142 -25.40 -5.83 -16.24
N ALA A 143 -25.27 -5.05 -15.16
CA ALA A 143 -25.92 -5.33 -13.88
C ALA A 143 -27.44 -5.42 -14.03
N ARG A 144 -28.10 -4.46 -14.72
CA ARG A 144 -29.55 -4.49 -14.95
C ARG A 144 -29.97 -5.68 -15.81
N GLU A 145 -29.27 -5.95 -16.90
CA GLU A 145 -29.55 -7.07 -17.81
C GLU A 145 -29.44 -8.43 -17.10
N LEU A 146 -28.47 -8.56 -16.20
CA LEU A 146 -28.23 -9.76 -15.40
C LEU A 146 -29.09 -9.82 -14.12
N ASN A 147 -29.95 -8.82 -13.87
CA ASN A 147 -30.69 -8.65 -12.62
C ASN A 147 -29.79 -8.65 -11.36
N TRP A 148 -28.57 -8.13 -11.47
CA TRP A 148 -27.69 -7.94 -10.32
C TRP A 148 -28.17 -6.72 -9.50
N PRO A 149 -28.30 -6.83 -8.16
CA PRO A 149 -28.78 -5.73 -7.33
C PRO A 149 -27.89 -4.49 -7.44
N ILE A 150 -28.53 -3.33 -7.63
CA ILE A 150 -27.90 -2.02 -7.62
C ILE A 150 -28.49 -1.21 -6.47
N LYS A 151 -27.68 -0.90 -5.46
CA LYS A 151 -28.07 -0.05 -4.34
C LYS A 151 -28.08 1.42 -4.79
N ALA A 152 -28.69 2.28 -3.97
CA ALA A 152 -28.65 3.73 -4.18
C ALA A 152 -27.21 4.24 -4.32
N GLY A 153 -26.99 5.19 -5.23
CA GLY A 153 -25.65 5.71 -5.52
C GLY A 153 -24.81 4.84 -6.46
N ASN A 154 -25.43 3.99 -7.28
CA ASN A 154 -24.75 3.11 -8.25
C ASN A 154 -23.75 2.14 -7.59
N ILE A 155 -24.14 1.60 -6.43
CA ILE A 155 -23.30 0.67 -5.66
C ILE A 155 -23.72 -0.76 -5.99
N LEU A 156 -22.75 -1.55 -6.43
CA LEU A 156 -22.88 -3.00 -6.58
C LEU A 156 -22.17 -3.68 -5.41
N GLU A 157 -22.61 -4.88 -5.07
CA GLU A 157 -21.95 -5.71 -4.06
C GLU A 157 -21.50 -7.03 -4.69
N ALA A 158 -20.20 -7.32 -4.58
CA ALA A 158 -19.64 -8.62 -4.95
C ALA A 158 -19.99 -9.67 -3.88
N PRO A 159 -20.00 -10.97 -4.22
CA PRO A 159 -20.11 -12.03 -3.22
C PRO A 159 -19.05 -11.87 -2.12
N GLY A 160 -19.46 -12.05 -0.87
CA GLY A 160 -18.65 -11.70 0.31
C GLY A 160 -18.88 -10.28 0.83
N GLY A 161 -19.69 -9.47 0.14
CA GLY A 161 -20.17 -8.19 0.62
C GLY A 161 -19.31 -6.98 0.21
N TYR A 162 -18.40 -7.13 -0.75
CA TYR A 162 -17.46 -6.08 -1.14
C TYR A 162 -18.13 -5.06 -2.06
N GLU A 163 -18.12 -3.79 -1.68
CA GLU A 163 -18.79 -2.74 -2.44
C GLU A 163 -17.95 -2.23 -3.62
N TYR A 164 -18.64 -2.05 -4.74
CA TYR A 164 -18.13 -1.45 -5.96
C TYR A 164 -18.97 -0.22 -6.29
N HIS A 165 -18.37 0.96 -6.25
CA HIS A 165 -19.02 2.24 -6.53
C HIS A 165 -18.81 2.57 -8.00
N ILE A 166 -19.89 2.63 -8.78
CA ILE A 166 -19.79 2.82 -10.23
C ILE A 166 -20.04 4.28 -10.59
N VAL A 167 -19.01 4.93 -11.13
CA VAL A 167 -19.12 6.25 -11.76
C VAL A 167 -19.73 6.04 -13.15
N ASP A 168 -20.95 6.53 -13.34
CA ASP A 168 -21.66 6.45 -14.61
C ASP A 168 -21.03 7.42 -15.62
N GLY A 169 -20.42 6.86 -16.66
CA GLY A 169 -19.68 7.61 -17.67
C GLY A 169 -18.87 6.68 -18.58
N PRO A 170 -18.28 7.21 -19.65
CA PRO A 170 -17.41 6.42 -20.51
C PRO A 170 -16.16 5.96 -19.75
N VAL A 171 -15.63 4.80 -20.12
CA VAL A 171 -14.31 4.34 -19.68
C VAL A 171 -13.27 5.44 -19.96
N PRO A 172 -12.45 5.84 -18.98
CA PRO A 172 -11.42 6.85 -19.19
C PRO A 172 -10.44 6.42 -20.31
N SER A 173 -10.09 7.37 -21.18
CA SER A 173 -9.12 7.11 -22.27
C SER A 173 -7.67 7.43 -21.87
N ASP A 174 -7.47 8.14 -20.76
CA ASP A 174 -6.18 8.68 -20.31
C ASP A 174 -5.58 7.95 -19.10
N ARG A 175 -6.34 7.01 -18.52
CA ARG A 175 -6.04 6.26 -17.29
C ARG A 175 -6.84 4.96 -17.26
N GLU A 176 -6.52 4.08 -16.31
CA GLU A 176 -7.29 2.84 -16.07
C GLU A 176 -8.69 3.12 -15.47
N PRO A 177 -9.69 2.22 -15.69
CA PRO A 177 -11.06 2.42 -15.21
C PRO A 177 -11.22 2.21 -13.70
N ILE A 178 -10.34 1.44 -13.04
CA ILE A 178 -10.32 1.32 -11.58
C ILE A 178 -9.67 2.60 -11.04
N LEU A 179 -10.45 3.42 -10.34
CA LEU A 179 -9.98 4.76 -9.95
C LEU A 179 -9.31 4.75 -8.57
N LYS A 180 -9.92 4.05 -7.61
CA LYS A 180 -9.42 4.00 -6.24
C LYS A 180 -9.92 2.79 -5.47
N VAL A 181 -9.11 2.39 -4.49
CA VAL A 181 -9.51 1.53 -3.38
C VAL A 181 -9.67 2.41 -2.14
N THR A 182 -10.80 2.28 -1.45
CA THR A 182 -11.12 3.08 -0.26
C THR A 182 -11.06 2.22 0.99
N LEU A 183 -10.22 2.60 1.94
CA LEU A 183 -10.06 1.94 3.23
C LEU A 183 -10.49 2.88 4.38
N GLY A 184 -10.94 2.29 5.49
CA GLY A 184 -11.30 3.01 6.70
C GLY A 184 -10.09 3.50 7.47
N SER A 185 -10.19 4.67 8.10
CA SER A 185 -9.14 5.22 8.97
C SER A 185 -9.74 5.64 10.31
N SER A 186 -9.08 5.27 11.40
CA SER A 186 -9.49 5.73 12.75
C SER A 186 -8.96 7.12 13.08
N ASP A 187 -7.84 7.51 12.47
CA ASP A 187 -7.21 8.82 12.61
C ASP A 187 -6.54 9.22 11.29
N LEU A 188 -7.24 10.08 10.54
CA LEU A 188 -6.80 10.50 9.22
C LEU A 188 -5.47 11.27 9.24
N SER A 189 -5.17 12.01 10.32
CA SER A 189 -3.90 12.73 10.43
C SER A 189 -2.73 11.77 10.58
N ARG A 190 -2.90 10.73 11.41
CA ARG A 190 -1.92 9.66 11.56
C ARG A 190 -1.73 8.88 10.26
N SER A 191 -2.82 8.56 9.57
CA SER A 191 -2.77 7.87 8.28
C SER A 191 -2.08 8.72 7.20
N ILE A 192 -2.38 10.02 7.08
CA ILE A 192 -1.67 10.92 6.16
C ILE A 192 -0.17 10.95 6.45
N ASN A 193 0.23 11.05 7.72
CA ASN A 193 1.65 11.03 8.07
C ASN A 193 2.32 9.72 7.66
N TYR A 194 1.64 8.58 7.79
CA TYR A 194 2.19 7.30 7.34
C TYR A 194 2.31 7.22 5.82
N TRP A 195 1.21 7.41 5.10
CA TRP A 195 1.14 7.16 3.66
C TRP A 195 1.89 8.22 2.83
N ASN A 196 1.82 9.49 3.22
CA ASN A 196 2.57 10.56 2.54
C ASN A 196 3.90 10.88 3.22
N GLY A 197 3.94 10.98 4.55
CA GLY A 197 5.14 11.42 5.27
C GLY A 197 6.23 10.34 5.38
N ILE A 198 5.85 9.09 5.66
CA ILE A 198 6.80 7.98 5.86
C ILE A 198 7.02 7.21 4.56
N LEU A 199 5.95 6.80 3.87
CA LEU A 199 6.05 6.06 2.61
C LEU A 199 6.33 6.96 1.40
N GLY A 200 6.13 8.28 1.52
CA GLY A 200 6.44 9.22 0.44
C GLY A 200 5.44 9.22 -0.72
N LEU A 201 4.27 8.58 -0.61
CA LEU A 201 3.28 8.60 -1.70
C LEU A 201 2.74 10.02 -1.89
N LYS A 202 2.47 10.40 -3.14
CA LYS A 202 1.89 11.71 -3.45
C LYS A 202 0.48 11.80 -2.87
N LEU A 203 0.21 12.86 -2.11
CA LEU A 203 -1.13 13.24 -1.67
C LEU A 203 -1.85 13.98 -2.80
N TYR A 204 -3.04 13.51 -3.18
CA TYR A 204 -3.84 14.06 -4.27
C TYR A 204 -4.97 14.94 -3.77
N GLU A 205 -5.83 14.35 -2.95
CA GLU A 205 -7.00 15.01 -2.37
C GLU A 205 -6.93 14.87 -0.86
N LYS A 206 -7.40 15.90 -0.15
CA LYS A 206 -7.50 15.92 1.31
C LYS A 206 -8.71 16.75 1.71
N SER A 207 -9.53 16.19 2.58
CA SER A 207 -10.58 16.87 3.32
C SER A 207 -10.50 16.50 4.81
N ASP A 208 -11.47 16.93 5.59
CA ASP A 208 -11.61 16.53 6.99
C ASP A 208 -12.01 15.05 7.15
N GLN A 209 -12.55 14.44 6.09
CA GLN A 209 -13.11 13.08 6.13
C GLN A 209 -12.31 12.07 5.31
N GLU A 210 -11.52 12.51 4.34
CA GLU A 210 -10.78 11.59 3.47
C GLU A 210 -9.49 12.20 2.93
N ALA A 211 -8.55 11.33 2.56
CA ALA A 211 -7.33 11.69 1.86
C ALA A 211 -6.93 10.58 0.88
N SER A 212 -6.40 10.95 -0.29
CA SER A 212 -6.00 9.98 -1.32
C SER A 212 -4.53 10.08 -1.72
N PHE A 213 -3.92 8.93 -1.97
CA PHE A 213 -2.50 8.74 -2.19
C PHE A 213 -2.23 7.87 -3.43
N GLY A 214 -1.05 8.03 -4.02
CA GLY A 214 -0.63 7.18 -5.14
C GLY A 214 0.74 7.53 -5.68
N PHE A 215 1.20 6.74 -6.64
CA PHE A 215 2.51 6.93 -7.30
C PHE A 215 2.44 7.81 -8.55
N SER A 216 1.31 7.81 -9.28
CA SER A 216 1.16 8.58 -10.51
C SER A 216 -0.28 9.09 -10.70
N ASP A 217 -0.43 10.15 -11.48
CA ASP A 217 -1.73 10.81 -11.70
C ASP A 217 -2.76 9.93 -12.42
N LYS A 218 -2.27 8.86 -13.08
CA LYS A 218 -3.04 7.96 -13.94
C LYS A 218 -3.28 6.57 -13.35
N ALA A 219 -2.60 6.22 -12.26
CA ALA A 219 -2.76 4.93 -11.61
C ALA A 219 -3.93 4.95 -10.62
N THR A 220 -4.46 3.75 -10.31
CA THR A 220 -5.38 3.53 -9.19
C THR A 220 -4.81 4.13 -7.90
N ARG A 221 -5.64 4.92 -7.20
CA ARG A 221 -5.28 5.58 -5.94
C ARG A 221 -5.73 4.78 -4.73
N ILE A 222 -5.15 5.10 -3.57
CA ILE A 222 -5.67 4.67 -2.27
C ILE A 222 -6.26 5.83 -1.55
N GLU A 223 -7.54 5.69 -1.20
CA GLU A 223 -8.26 6.65 -0.39
C GLU A 223 -8.42 6.09 1.02
N LEU A 224 -8.14 6.92 2.00
CA LEU A 224 -8.40 6.64 3.41
C LEU A 224 -9.53 7.55 3.84
N LYS A 225 -10.57 6.97 4.40
CA LYS A 225 -11.78 7.68 4.83
C LYS A 225 -12.02 7.44 6.31
N SER A 226 -12.30 8.51 7.05
CA SER A 226 -12.60 8.40 8.48
C SER A 226 -13.84 7.54 8.70
N VAL A 227 -13.73 6.57 9.61
CA VAL A 227 -14.87 5.72 10.02
C VAL A 227 -15.49 6.17 11.35
N GLY A 228 -15.02 7.29 11.91
CA GLY A 228 -15.55 7.86 13.17
C GLY A 228 -15.28 7.02 14.43
N GLY A 229 -14.39 6.03 14.34
CA GLY A 229 -14.09 5.09 15.41
C GLY A 229 -12.91 4.16 15.06
N PRO A 230 -12.66 3.11 15.84
CA PRO A 230 -11.62 2.14 15.53
C PRO A 230 -11.90 1.41 14.21
N VAL A 231 -10.84 1.04 13.51
CA VAL A 231 -10.90 0.15 12.35
C VAL A 231 -10.88 -1.30 12.83
N GLU A 232 -11.93 -2.04 12.51
CA GLU A 232 -12.07 -3.47 12.72
C GLU A 232 -11.83 -4.18 11.38
N ARG A 233 -10.75 -4.96 11.28
CA ARG A 233 -10.40 -5.70 10.06
C ARG A 233 -11.11 -7.05 9.91
N ARG A 234 -11.50 -7.65 11.05
CA ARG A 234 -12.16 -8.96 11.14
C ARG A 234 -11.46 -10.02 10.29
N GLN A 235 -12.17 -10.86 9.55
CA GLN A 235 -11.60 -11.98 8.78
C GLN A 235 -11.50 -11.67 7.28
N ALA A 236 -12.42 -10.87 6.77
CA ALA A 236 -12.55 -10.52 5.35
C ALA A 236 -11.54 -9.48 4.86
N TYR A 237 -10.66 -8.99 5.74
CA TYR A 237 -9.63 -8.02 5.39
C TYR A 237 -8.85 -8.43 4.15
N GLY A 238 -8.55 -7.42 3.33
CA GLY A 238 -7.71 -7.54 2.16
C GLY A 238 -6.28 -7.07 2.41
N ARG A 239 -5.55 -6.97 1.31
CA ARG A 239 -4.19 -6.45 1.26
C ARG A 239 -4.04 -5.67 -0.04
N ILE A 240 -3.42 -4.51 0.01
CA ILE A 240 -2.97 -3.83 -1.20
C ILE A 240 -1.53 -4.23 -1.54
N ALA A 241 -1.24 -4.40 -2.82
CA ALA A 241 0.12 -4.55 -3.31
C ALA A 241 0.60 -3.36 -4.15
N PHE A 242 1.85 -3.01 -3.95
CA PHE A 242 2.63 -2.10 -4.78
C PHE A 242 3.90 -2.81 -5.26
N SER A 243 4.35 -2.51 -6.47
CA SER A 243 5.73 -2.81 -6.85
C SER A 243 6.62 -1.61 -6.54
N ILE A 244 7.88 -1.90 -6.21
CA ILE A 244 9.00 -0.94 -6.19
C ILE A 244 10.25 -1.65 -6.73
N PRO A 245 11.27 -0.94 -7.23
CA PRO A 245 12.50 -1.57 -7.68
C PRO A 245 13.11 -2.45 -6.59
N TYR A 246 13.71 -3.57 -6.99
CA TYR A 246 14.36 -4.50 -6.08
C TYR A 246 15.33 -3.77 -5.13
N ALA A 247 16.09 -2.82 -5.66
CA ALA A 247 17.07 -2.02 -4.91
C ALA A 247 16.46 -1.11 -3.84
N GLU A 248 15.16 -0.81 -3.90
CA GLU A 248 14.46 0.08 -2.95
C GLU A 248 13.83 -0.65 -1.76
N GLN A 249 13.67 -1.98 -1.83
CA GLN A 249 13.01 -2.75 -0.77
C GLN A 249 13.79 -2.78 0.55
N GLU A 250 15.12 -2.94 0.50
CA GLU A 250 15.98 -2.88 1.69
C GLU A 250 15.97 -1.48 2.34
N PRO A 251 16.22 -0.39 1.58
CA PRO A 251 16.05 0.98 2.10
C PRO A 251 14.68 1.25 2.71
N LEU A 252 13.60 0.75 2.10
CA LEU A 252 12.26 0.88 2.65
C LEU A 252 12.12 0.13 3.98
N SER A 253 12.57 -1.12 4.06
CA SER A 253 12.54 -1.93 5.28
C SER A 253 13.29 -1.24 6.44
N ASP A 254 14.48 -0.70 6.17
CA ASP A 254 15.25 0.06 7.15
C ASP A 254 14.54 1.34 7.59
N HIS A 255 13.91 2.04 6.65
CA HIS A 255 13.17 3.26 6.93
C HIS A 255 11.94 3.01 7.82
N ILE A 256 11.18 1.95 7.55
CA ILE A 256 10.02 1.54 8.36
C ILE A 256 10.47 1.19 9.78
N THR A 257 11.55 0.42 9.90
CA THR A 257 12.16 0.06 11.21
C THR A 257 12.58 1.30 11.99
N LYS A 258 13.29 2.23 11.34
CA LYS A 258 13.76 3.48 11.94
C LYS A 258 12.63 4.38 12.42
N ASN A 259 11.52 4.42 11.67
CA ASN A 259 10.32 5.17 12.05
C ASN A 259 9.39 4.41 13.00
N LYS A 260 9.83 3.24 13.52
CA LYS A 260 9.06 2.40 14.46
C LYS A 260 7.67 2.02 13.93
N GLN A 261 7.58 1.81 12.61
CA GLN A 261 6.38 1.34 11.94
C GLN A 261 6.38 -0.19 11.86
N THR A 262 5.22 -0.77 11.56
CA THR A 262 5.02 -2.22 11.64
C THR A 262 5.45 -2.93 10.35
N ILE A 263 6.37 -3.88 10.50
CA ILE A 263 6.69 -4.90 9.49
C ILE A 263 6.02 -6.20 9.93
N LEU A 264 5.07 -6.70 9.14
CA LEU A 264 4.39 -7.98 9.38
C LEU A 264 5.22 -9.15 8.85
N THR A 265 5.83 -8.97 7.69
CA THR A 265 6.72 -9.96 7.08
C THR A 265 7.97 -9.22 6.59
N PRO A 266 9.15 -9.47 7.20
CA PRO A 266 10.42 -8.98 6.69
C PRO A 266 10.66 -9.44 5.25
N LEU A 267 11.74 -8.95 4.63
CA LEU A 267 12.09 -9.33 3.27
C LEU A 267 12.12 -10.85 3.08
N LEU A 268 11.20 -11.36 2.26
CA LEU A 268 10.96 -12.78 2.06
C LEU A 268 10.95 -13.08 0.56
N ARG A 269 11.61 -14.16 0.15
CA ARG A 269 11.52 -14.68 -1.22
C ARG A 269 10.37 -15.67 -1.31
N LEU A 270 9.41 -15.37 -2.18
CA LEU A 270 8.22 -16.17 -2.38
C LEU A 270 8.27 -16.90 -3.72
N PRO A 271 8.40 -18.23 -3.74
CA PRO A 271 8.24 -19.00 -4.95
C PRO A 271 6.76 -19.06 -5.35
N THR A 272 6.50 -19.12 -6.65
CA THR A 272 5.21 -19.53 -7.20
C THR A 272 5.47 -20.71 -8.13
N PRO A 273 4.73 -21.84 -8.02
CA PRO A 273 5.01 -23.03 -8.83
C PRO A 273 5.10 -22.72 -10.33
N GLY A 274 6.24 -23.05 -10.94
CA GLY A 274 6.48 -22.83 -12.38
C GLY A 274 6.66 -21.37 -12.80
N LYS A 275 6.70 -20.42 -11.87
CA LYS A 275 6.83 -18.98 -12.16
C LYS A 275 8.02 -18.34 -11.42
N GLN A 276 8.27 -17.07 -11.74
CA GLN A 276 9.34 -16.28 -11.12
C GLN A 276 9.17 -16.20 -9.59
N THR A 277 10.23 -16.52 -8.85
CA THR A 277 10.33 -16.19 -7.42
C THR A 277 10.50 -14.69 -7.25
N VAL A 278 9.67 -14.06 -6.43
CA VAL A 278 9.73 -12.61 -6.14
C VAL A 278 10.18 -12.36 -4.71
N ARG A 279 10.73 -11.17 -4.42
CA ARG A 279 10.97 -10.71 -3.05
C ARG A 279 9.84 -9.77 -2.62
N VAL A 280 9.30 -9.98 -1.42
CA VAL A 280 8.26 -9.12 -0.83
C VAL A 280 8.66 -8.58 0.53
N LEU A 281 8.07 -7.45 0.90
CA LEU A 281 8.04 -6.88 2.24
C LEU A 281 6.56 -6.62 2.58
N ILE A 282 6.07 -7.10 3.73
CA ILE A 282 4.67 -6.87 4.14
C ILE A 282 4.65 -5.96 5.36
N LEU A 283 3.94 -4.85 5.22
CA LEU A 283 3.78 -3.83 6.24
C LEU A 283 2.34 -3.82 6.76
N ALA A 284 2.17 -3.22 7.93
CA ALA A 284 0.86 -2.75 8.39
C ALA A 284 0.90 -1.22 8.53
N ASP A 285 -0.15 -0.57 8.04
CA ASP A 285 -0.38 0.85 8.29
C ASP A 285 -0.86 1.09 9.75
N PRO A 286 -1.07 2.34 10.19
CA PRO A 286 -1.46 2.64 11.57
C PRO A 286 -2.82 2.08 12.00
N ASP A 287 -3.68 1.70 11.07
CA ASP A 287 -4.98 1.05 11.31
C ASP A 287 -4.91 -0.47 11.05
N GLY A 288 -3.71 -0.98 10.76
CA GLY A 288 -3.44 -2.38 10.55
C GLY A 288 -3.64 -2.84 9.11
N HIS A 289 -3.96 -1.96 8.15
CA HIS A 289 -4.14 -2.35 6.75
C HIS A 289 -2.86 -2.95 6.21
N GLU A 290 -2.99 -4.10 5.55
CA GLU A 290 -1.83 -4.81 5.01
C GLU A 290 -1.39 -4.24 3.67
N ILE A 291 -0.08 -4.04 3.55
CA ILE A 291 0.56 -3.51 2.34
C ILE A 291 1.69 -4.45 1.94
N CYS A 292 1.62 -5.01 0.73
CA CYS A 292 2.70 -5.77 0.12
C CYS A 292 3.52 -4.84 -0.77
N PHE A 293 4.82 -4.77 -0.53
CA PHE A 293 5.79 -4.23 -1.48
C PHE A 293 6.54 -5.39 -2.13
N VAL A 294 6.26 -5.67 -3.40
CA VAL A 294 6.98 -6.67 -4.21
C VAL A 294 8.03 -5.98 -5.08
N GLU A 295 9.12 -6.67 -5.37
CA GLU A 295 10.11 -6.16 -6.32
C GLU A 295 9.58 -6.18 -7.75
N ASP A 296 9.65 -5.04 -8.44
CA ASP A 296 9.03 -4.83 -9.75
C ASP A 296 9.61 -5.78 -10.81
N GLU A 297 10.93 -5.95 -10.84
CA GLU A 297 11.65 -6.67 -11.89
C GLU A 297 11.22 -8.14 -12.03
N GLY A 298 11.00 -8.82 -10.92
CA GLY A 298 10.47 -10.18 -10.90
C GLY A 298 8.95 -10.23 -10.86
N TYR A 299 8.26 -9.22 -10.33
CA TYR A 299 6.79 -9.16 -10.45
C TYR A 299 6.36 -9.16 -11.91
N ARG A 300 6.99 -8.37 -12.78
CA ARG A 300 6.66 -8.32 -14.22
C ARG A 300 6.71 -9.70 -14.89
N LYS A 301 7.67 -10.54 -14.49
CA LYS A 301 7.81 -11.91 -14.99
C LYS A 301 6.81 -12.87 -14.36
N LEU A 302 6.50 -12.68 -13.08
CA LEU A 302 5.49 -13.47 -12.36
C LEU A 302 4.08 -13.21 -12.92
N SER A 303 3.80 -11.97 -13.27
CA SER A 303 2.48 -11.48 -13.65
C SER A 303 2.21 -11.55 -15.15
N GLU A 304 3.08 -12.23 -15.92
CA GLU A 304 2.79 -12.54 -17.33
C GLU A 304 1.43 -13.27 -17.42
N PRO A 305 0.53 -12.84 -18.32
CA PRO A 305 -0.76 -13.50 -18.49
C PRO A 305 -0.60 -14.97 -18.89
N ASP A 306 -1.37 -15.82 -18.22
CA ASP A 306 -1.57 -17.24 -18.53
C ASP A 306 -3.06 -17.46 -18.80
N PHE A 307 -3.52 -17.08 -19.99
CA PHE A 307 -4.95 -17.18 -20.35
C PHE A 307 -5.45 -18.64 -20.38
N GLU A 308 -4.57 -19.61 -20.59
CA GLU A 308 -4.92 -21.03 -20.60
C GLU A 308 -5.26 -21.54 -19.19
N SER A 309 -4.70 -20.93 -18.14
CA SER A 309 -5.06 -21.22 -16.74
C SER A 309 -6.54 -20.93 -16.42
N GLU A 310 -7.24 -20.13 -17.24
CA GLU A 310 -8.68 -19.90 -17.08
C GLU A 310 -9.49 -21.20 -17.22
N LYS A 311 -9.03 -22.14 -18.07
CA LYS A 311 -9.65 -23.47 -18.20
C LYS A 311 -9.48 -24.30 -16.93
N VAL A 312 -8.36 -24.12 -16.22
CA VAL A 312 -8.13 -24.76 -14.91
C VAL A 312 -9.10 -24.19 -13.89
N LEU A 313 -9.25 -22.86 -13.82
CA LEU A 313 -10.22 -22.21 -12.94
C LEU A 313 -11.64 -22.74 -13.17
N ASP A 314 -12.10 -22.77 -14.41
CA ASP A 314 -13.44 -23.24 -14.76
C ASP A 314 -13.65 -24.72 -14.39
N LEU A 315 -12.64 -25.56 -14.63
CA LEU A 315 -12.66 -26.96 -14.22
C LEU A 315 -12.75 -27.10 -12.69
N GLN A 316 -12.02 -26.30 -11.94
CA GLN A 316 -12.04 -26.35 -10.47
C GLN A 316 -13.36 -25.83 -9.91
N ILE A 317 -13.96 -24.79 -10.51
CA ILE A 317 -15.31 -24.32 -10.16
C ILE A 317 -16.36 -25.43 -10.36
N GLN A 318 -16.25 -26.22 -11.42
CA GLN A 318 -17.17 -27.35 -11.67
C GLN A 318 -16.98 -28.50 -10.68
N LYS A 319 -15.74 -28.75 -10.24
CA LYS A 319 -15.40 -29.79 -9.27
C LYS A 319 -15.73 -29.39 -7.83
N ASP A 320 -15.86 -28.09 -7.57
CA ASP A 320 -16.12 -27.54 -6.26
C ASP A 320 -17.50 -27.97 -5.76
N LYS A 321 -17.52 -28.56 -4.56
CA LYS A 321 -18.73 -29.00 -3.88
C LYS A 321 -18.93 -28.29 -2.53
N SER A 322 -18.08 -27.30 -2.26
CA SER A 322 -18.02 -26.55 -1.00
C SER A 322 -19.27 -25.72 -0.76
#